data_AF-A0A255T8U1-F1
#
_entry.id   AF-A0A255T8U1-F1
#
_cell.length_a   1.000
_cell.length_b   1.000
_cell.length_c   1.000
_cell.angle_alpha   90.00
_cell.angle_beta   90.00
_cell.angle_gamma   90.00
#
_symmetry.space_group_name_H-M   'P 1'
#
loop_
_entity.id
_entity.type
_entity.pdbx_description
1 polymer ?
#
loop_
_entity_poly.entity_id
_entity_poly.type
_entity_poly.pdbx_seq_one_letter_code
_entity_poly.pdbx_strand_id
1 'polypeptide(L)'
;MLRKLRIGIAAFLFIAVTLLFLDFTGLAHRYLSWAASLQFLPAVLALNVAVVALLVVVTFLLGRVYCSVICPLGIMQDIIAWFGRRGKKKRNKYAYSGEKRWLRYGVLVVFLAAILAGFTSLASLIAPYSSYGRIAGNILAPVYRYGNNVLAYLAERVDSYAFYETEAWIKSTPVFMVAVVTFIVIAILAWRGGRTYCNTICPVGTVLGMLSRYSLFCIRIDSSKCNRCGLCSRRCKSACINGDNHTVDDSRCVMCMDCIETCRHGAISLGRRSFGKNIGKNAVGTDSTRRAFLATASMLTVSTVMDAQKKKVDGGLAVIEDKKVPERATRIVPPGAWSIRHFAQHCTACQLCVSACPNGVLRPSSSLSDFMQPEMSYEHGYCRPECTRCAEVCPTDAIKPITREEKSSTRIGRAVWIKKNCLPVSDGVSCGNCARHCPTGAIMMVPMDANDEESLKIPVVNEERCIGCGACENLCPSRPYSAIYVEGNERHSQY
;
A
#
# COMPACT_ATOMS: atom_id res chain seq x y z
N MET A 1 -22.73 -14.78 20.37
CA MET A 1 -22.03 -13.53 20.76
C MET A 1 -20.68 -13.37 20.07
N LEU A 2 -19.81 -14.39 20.06
CA LEU A 2 -18.45 -14.33 19.47
C LEU A 2 -18.38 -13.79 18.03
N ARG A 3 -19.30 -14.20 17.14
CA ARG A 3 -19.33 -13.69 15.76
C ARG A 3 -19.57 -12.17 15.67
N LYS A 4 -20.48 -11.63 16.50
CA LYS A 4 -20.79 -10.20 16.54
C LYS A 4 -19.61 -9.39 17.06
N LEU A 5 -18.98 -9.86 18.15
CA LEU A 5 -17.76 -9.26 18.69
C LEU A 5 -16.65 -9.21 17.63
N ARG A 6 -16.37 -10.34 16.97
CA ARG A 6 -15.41 -10.41 15.86
C ARG A 6 -15.71 -9.41 14.75
N ILE A 7 -16.97 -9.29 14.32
CA ILE A 7 -17.37 -8.32 13.28
C ILE A 7 -17.14 -6.88 13.75
N GLY A 8 -17.45 -6.56 15.01
CA GLY A 8 -17.20 -5.24 15.59
C GLY A 8 -15.70 -4.87 15.57
N ILE A 9 -14.85 -5.78 16.05
CA ILE A 9 -13.39 -5.57 16.04
C ILE A 9 -12.86 -5.46 14.60
N ALA A 10 -13.32 -6.32 13.69
CA ALA A 10 -12.93 -6.27 12.28
C ALA A 10 -13.34 -4.95 11.62
N ALA A 11 -14.57 -4.47 11.86
CA ALA A 11 -15.04 -3.19 11.34
C ALA A 11 -14.20 -2.03 11.86
N PHE A 12 -13.90 -2.01 13.17
CA PHE A 12 -13.03 -1.01 13.77
C PHE A 12 -11.64 -0.99 13.15
N LEU A 13 -10.96 -2.14 13.07
CA LEU A 13 -9.61 -2.22 12.49
C LEU A 13 -9.60 -1.90 10.99
N PHE A 14 -10.62 -2.32 10.25
CA PHE A 14 -10.76 -1.98 8.84
C PHE A 14 -10.92 -0.47 8.64
N ILE A 15 -11.79 0.18 9.42
CA ILE A 15 -11.98 1.64 9.38
C ILE A 15 -10.68 2.33 9.78
N ALA A 16 -10.04 1.91 10.87
CA ALA A 16 -8.79 2.50 11.34
C ALA A 16 -7.69 2.46 10.28
N VAL A 17 -7.43 1.30 9.68
CA VAL A 17 -6.43 1.16 8.60
C VAL A 17 -6.83 1.96 7.36
N THR A 18 -8.12 2.01 7.02
CA THR A 18 -8.59 2.76 5.83
C THR A 18 -8.41 4.26 6.03
N LEU A 19 -8.74 4.79 7.21
CA LEU A 19 -8.56 6.20 7.55
C LEU A 19 -7.11 6.65 7.42
N LEU A 20 -6.13 5.77 7.69
CA LEU A 20 -4.71 6.08 7.45
C LEU A 20 -4.39 6.39 5.97
N PHE A 21 -5.19 5.95 5.00
CA PHE A 21 -4.98 6.29 3.59
C PHE A 21 -5.84 7.47 3.12
N LEU A 22 -6.99 7.68 3.75
CA LEU A 22 -7.99 8.67 3.33
C LEU A 22 -7.82 10.02 4.01
N ASP A 23 -7.36 10.03 5.27
CA ASP A 23 -7.28 11.25 6.07
C ASP A 23 -6.16 12.17 5.57
N PHE A 24 -6.56 13.32 5.02
CA PHE A 24 -5.67 14.38 4.59
C PHE A 24 -5.38 15.40 5.71
N THR A 25 -6.13 15.38 6.82
CA THR A 25 -5.90 16.28 7.97
C THR A 25 -4.67 15.85 8.79
N GLY A 26 -4.43 14.54 8.87
CA GLY A 26 -3.34 13.94 9.61
C GLY A 26 -3.68 13.52 11.04
N LEU A 27 -4.95 13.67 11.47
CA LEU A 27 -5.43 13.21 12.77
C LEU A 27 -5.39 11.68 12.89
N ALA A 28 -5.82 10.96 11.85
CA ALA A 28 -5.82 9.50 11.84
C ALA A 28 -4.41 8.93 12.02
N HIS A 29 -3.41 9.55 11.39
CA HIS A 29 -2.02 9.14 11.54
C HIS A 29 -1.52 9.27 12.99
N ARG A 30 -1.92 10.32 13.71
CA ARG A 30 -1.50 10.53 15.10
C ARG A 30 -2.03 9.44 16.04
N TYR A 31 -3.28 9.01 15.85
CA TYR A 31 -3.96 8.11 16.80
C TYR A 31 -4.04 6.65 16.35
N LEU A 32 -3.94 6.37 15.05
CA LEU A 32 -4.26 5.05 14.48
C LEU A 32 -3.07 4.37 13.77
N SER A 33 -1.87 4.97 13.75
CA SER A 33 -0.71 4.39 13.05
C SER A 33 -0.33 2.99 13.53
N TRP A 34 -0.60 2.66 14.80
CA TRP A 34 -0.40 1.30 15.35
C TRP A 34 -1.15 0.21 14.56
N ALA A 35 -2.27 0.54 13.91
CA ALA A 35 -3.05 -0.42 13.13
C ALA A 35 -2.32 -0.92 11.87
N ALA A 36 -1.44 -0.09 11.29
CA ALA A 36 -0.56 -0.47 10.20
C ALA A 36 0.57 -1.39 10.67
N SER A 37 1.13 -1.13 11.85
CA SER A 37 2.21 -1.93 12.46
C SER A 37 1.74 -3.32 12.91
N LEU A 38 0.45 -3.53 13.14
CA LEU A 38 -0.13 -4.85 13.46
C LEU A 38 -0.21 -5.82 12.27
N GLN A 39 0.11 -5.37 11.05
CA GLN A 39 0.00 -6.20 9.85
C GLN A 39 1.20 -7.13 9.74
N PHE A 40 0.96 -8.40 9.39
CA PHE A 40 1.96 -9.46 9.48
C PHE A 40 3.26 -9.17 8.69
N LEU A 41 3.16 -8.83 7.41
CA LEU A 41 4.36 -8.59 6.58
C LEU A 41 5.11 -7.33 7.03
N PRO A 42 4.45 -6.18 7.30
CA PRO A 42 5.13 -5.04 7.92
C PRO A 42 5.83 -5.37 9.23
N ALA A 43 5.19 -6.10 10.14
CA ALA A 43 5.80 -6.49 11.42
C ALA A 43 7.04 -7.37 11.23
N VAL A 44 7.05 -8.27 10.24
CA VAL A 44 8.22 -9.11 9.91
C VAL A 44 9.37 -8.25 9.36
N LEU A 45 9.08 -7.32 8.44
CA LEU A 45 10.10 -6.47 7.82
C LEU A 45 10.67 -5.43 8.78
N ALA A 46 9.85 -4.91 9.69
CA ALA A 46 10.29 -4.02 10.77
C ALA A 46 10.95 -4.78 11.95
N LEU A 47 11.13 -6.10 11.84
CA LEU A 47 11.67 -6.96 12.91
C LEU A 47 10.96 -6.77 14.27
N ASN A 48 9.66 -6.48 14.24
CA ASN A 48 8.86 -6.25 15.44
C ASN A 48 8.47 -7.61 16.06
N VAL A 49 9.41 -8.18 16.82
CA VAL A 49 9.29 -9.52 17.43
C VAL A 49 8.04 -9.62 18.31
N ALA A 50 7.68 -8.56 19.03
CA ALA A 50 6.50 -8.56 19.90
C ALA A 50 5.21 -8.75 19.12
N VAL A 51 5.01 -8.00 18.03
CA VAL A 51 3.81 -8.12 17.19
C VAL A 51 3.78 -9.47 16.46
N VAL A 52 4.92 -9.93 15.92
CA VAL A 52 5.00 -11.22 15.25
C VAL A 52 4.67 -12.36 16.21
N ALA A 53 5.26 -12.37 17.42
CA ALA A 53 4.99 -13.35 18.45
C ALA A 53 3.51 -13.35 18.86
N LEU A 54 2.92 -12.16 19.07
CA LEU A 54 1.49 -12.01 19.36
C LEU A 54 0.63 -12.64 18.26
N LEU A 55 0.89 -12.33 16.98
CA LEU A 55 0.15 -12.89 15.84
C LEU A 55 0.29 -14.41 15.74
N VAL A 56 1.48 -14.94 16.01
CA VAL A 56 1.76 -16.38 16.02
C VAL A 56 1.01 -17.07 17.15
N VAL A 57 1.07 -16.54 18.38
CA VAL A 57 0.33 -17.06 19.55
C VAL A 57 -1.17 -17.04 19.30
N VAL A 58 -1.71 -15.92 18.82
CA VAL A 58 -3.12 -15.81 18.45
C VAL A 58 -3.49 -16.84 17.37
N THR A 59 -2.58 -17.12 16.43
CA THR A 59 -2.80 -18.13 15.38
C THR A 59 -2.79 -19.56 15.94
N PHE A 60 -1.91 -19.86 16.90
CA PHE A 60 -1.91 -21.14 17.60
C PHE A 60 -3.12 -21.32 18.51
N LEU A 61 -3.66 -20.25 19.09
CA LEU A 61 -4.85 -20.35 19.93
C LEU A 61 -6.12 -20.47 19.07
N LEU A 62 -6.33 -19.51 18.17
CA LEU A 62 -7.60 -19.30 17.49
C LEU A 62 -7.56 -19.58 15.99
N GLY A 63 -6.51 -20.21 15.47
CA GLY A 63 -6.34 -20.47 14.04
C GLY A 63 -6.14 -19.18 13.24
N ARG A 64 -6.52 -19.15 11.96
CA ARG A 64 -6.29 -17.97 11.08
C ARG A 64 -7.27 -16.81 11.31
N VAL A 65 -7.48 -16.41 12.55
CA VAL A 65 -8.34 -15.29 12.93
C VAL A 65 -7.81 -13.95 12.38
N TYR A 66 -6.50 -13.81 12.20
CA TYR A 66 -5.87 -12.64 11.55
C TYR A 66 -6.56 -12.27 10.23
N CYS A 67 -6.82 -13.26 9.36
CA CYS A 67 -7.44 -13.02 8.06
C CYS A 67 -8.90 -12.55 8.17
N SER A 68 -9.58 -12.75 9.29
CA SER A 68 -10.98 -12.35 9.48
C SER A 68 -11.18 -11.14 10.40
N VAL A 69 -10.14 -10.71 11.11
CA VAL A 69 -10.21 -9.59 12.08
C VAL A 69 -9.22 -8.48 11.80
N ILE A 70 -7.97 -8.79 11.45
CA ILE A 70 -6.88 -7.79 11.39
C ILE A 70 -6.54 -7.39 9.96
N CYS A 71 -6.55 -8.35 9.03
CA CYS A 71 -6.16 -8.11 7.65
C CYS A 71 -7.25 -7.32 6.88
N PRO A 72 -6.97 -6.09 6.42
CA PRO A 72 -7.96 -5.26 5.75
C PRO A 72 -8.41 -5.87 4.41
N LEU A 73 -7.50 -6.52 3.68
CA LEU A 73 -7.85 -7.21 2.43
C LEU A 73 -8.79 -8.40 2.66
N GLY A 74 -8.64 -9.10 3.78
CA GLY A 74 -9.54 -10.20 4.16
C GLY A 74 -10.95 -9.71 4.49
N ILE A 75 -11.05 -8.54 5.12
CA ILE A 75 -12.31 -7.88 5.46
C ILE A 75 -12.97 -7.30 4.19
N MET A 76 -12.19 -6.68 3.30
CA MET A 76 -12.65 -6.20 2.00
C MET A 76 -13.27 -7.33 1.17
N GLN A 77 -12.64 -8.51 1.12
CA GLN A 77 -13.23 -9.68 0.47
C GLN A 77 -14.55 -10.12 1.12
N ASP A 78 -14.65 -10.05 2.45
CA ASP A 78 -15.88 -10.36 3.17
C ASP A 78 -17.03 -9.38 2.85
N ILE A 79 -16.72 -8.09 2.69
CA ILE A 79 -17.66 -7.04 2.28
C ILE A 79 -18.14 -7.33 0.84
N ILE A 80 -17.22 -7.56 -0.09
CA ILE A 80 -17.55 -7.86 -1.50
C ILE A 80 -18.38 -9.15 -1.61
N ALA A 81 -17.97 -10.20 -0.90
CA ALA A 81 -18.69 -11.46 -0.84
C ALA A 81 -20.08 -11.32 -0.18
N TRP A 82 -20.27 -10.35 0.73
CA TRP A 82 -21.57 -10.04 1.29
C TRP A 82 -22.50 -9.38 0.27
N PHE A 83 -22.03 -8.38 -0.48
CA PHE A 83 -22.79 -7.78 -1.59
C PHE A 83 -23.20 -8.81 -2.64
N GLY A 84 -22.29 -9.71 -3.02
CA GLY A 84 -22.57 -10.78 -3.98
C GLY A 84 -23.65 -11.80 -3.55
N ARG A 85 -24.04 -11.79 -2.26
CA ARG A 85 -25.06 -12.67 -1.66
C ARG A 85 -26.38 -11.96 -1.35
N ARG A 86 -26.54 -10.68 -1.69
CA ARG A 86 -27.71 -9.84 -1.34
C ARG A 86 -29.03 -10.23 -2.04
N GLY A 87 -29.13 -11.41 -2.67
CA GLY A 87 -30.35 -11.92 -3.30
C GLY A 87 -30.72 -13.35 -2.85
N LYS A 88 -32.03 -13.64 -2.72
CA LYS A 88 -32.56 -14.94 -2.23
C LYS A 88 -31.98 -16.16 -2.97
N LYS A 89 -31.82 -16.08 -4.30
CA LYS A 89 -31.26 -17.18 -5.14
C LYS A 89 -29.74 -17.38 -4.96
N LYS A 90 -29.00 -16.42 -4.43
CA LYS A 90 -27.50 -16.43 -4.38
C LYS A 90 -26.91 -16.57 -2.98
N ARG A 91 -27.75 -16.76 -1.95
CA ARG A 91 -27.35 -16.73 -0.52
C ARG A 91 -26.47 -17.92 -0.10
N ASN A 92 -26.60 -19.08 -0.75
CA ASN A 92 -25.92 -20.33 -0.44
C ASN A 92 -25.15 -20.89 -1.65
N LYS A 93 -24.26 -20.08 -2.23
CA LYS A 93 -23.62 -20.42 -3.51
C LYS A 93 -22.31 -21.18 -3.42
N TYR A 94 -21.68 -21.24 -2.25
CA TYR A 94 -20.38 -21.88 -2.12
C TYR A 94 -20.55 -23.39 -2.07
N ALA A 95 -19.48 -24.10 -2.38
CA ALA A 95 -19.39 -25.54 -2.22
C ALA A 95 -18.02 -25.85 -1.62
N TYR A 96 -17.90 -27.02 -1.01
CA TYR A 96 -16.60 -27.53 -0.62
C TYR A 96 -15.69 -27.60 -1.85
N SER A 97 -14.46 -27.11 -1.71
CA SER A 97 -13.42 -27.30 -2.71
C SER A 97 -12.18 -27.87 -2.03
N GLY A 98 -11.48 -28.77 -2.70
CA GLY A 98 -10.17 -29.26 -2.24
C GLY A 98 -9.14 -28.12 -2.15
N GLU A 99 -8.12 -28.32 -1.31
CA GLU A 99 -6.97 -27.41 -1.24
C GLU A 99 -6.16 -27.49 -2.53
N LYS A 100 -5.96 -26.37 -3.22
CA LYS A 100 -5.02 -26.27 -4.34
C LYS A 100 -3.59 -26.09 -3.83
N ARG A 101 -2.99 -27.17 -3.32
CA ARG A 101 -1.67 -27.18 -2.67
C ARG A 101 -0.57 -26.59 -3.56
N TRP A 102 -0.50 -27.02 -4.82
CA TRP A 102 0.55 -26.58 -5.75
C TRP A 102 0.59 -25.05 -5.90
N LEU A 103 -0.58 -24.41 -6.07
CA LEU A 103 -0.68 -22.96 -6.24
C LEU A 103 -0.33 -22.23 -4.94
N ARG A 104 -0.84 -22.73 -3.81
CA ARG A 104 -0.64 -22.15 -2.49
C ARG A 104 0.84 -22.10 -2.08
N TYR A 105 1.55 -23.21 -2.24
CA TYR A 105 2.96 -23.32 -1.91
C TYR A 105 3.86 -22.74 -3.02
N GLY A 106 3.47 -22.88 -4.29
CA GLY A 106 4.18 -22.28 -5.42
C GLY A 106 4.24 -20.75 -5.30
N VAL A 107 3.12 -20.10 -5.01
CA VAL A 107 3.10 -18.63 -4.79
C VAL A 107 3.91 -18.24 -3.55
N LEU A 108 3.91 -19.04 -2.48
CA LEU A 108 4.75 -18.77 -1.31
C LEU A 108 6.25 -18.87 -1.66
N VAL A 109 6.67 -19.89 -2.41
CA VAL A 109 8.07 -20.05 -2.84
C VAL A 109 8.49 -18.88 -3.72
N VAL A 110 7.68 -18.50 -4.71
CA VAL A 110 7.95 -17.33 -5.57
C VAL A 110 8.01 -16.04 -4.74
N PHE A 111 7.12 -15.87 -3.78
CA PHE A 111 7.13 -14.72 -2.87
C PHE A 111 8.42 -14.62 -2.05
N LEU A 112 8.86 -15.73 -1.45
CA LEU A 112 10.09 -15.77 -0.66
C LEU A 112 11.33 -15.57 -1.55
N ALA A 113 11.36 -16.20 -2.72
CA ALA A 113 12.43 -16.02 -3.71
C ALA A 113 12.54 -14.56 -4.17
N ALA A 114 11.41 -13.88 -4.43
CA ALA A 114 11.38 -12.48 -4.81
C ALA A 114 11.93 -11.55 -3.71
N ILE A 115 11.59 -11.81 -2.44
CA ILE A 115 12.14 -11.05 -1.30
C ILE A 115 13.64 -11.28 -1.17
N LEU A 116 14.10 -12.54 -1.21
CA LEU A 116 15.51 -12.89 -1.07
C LEU A 116 16.37 -12.35 -2.21
N ALA A 117 15.83 -12.32 -3.43
CA ALA A 117 16.51 -11.76 -4.59
C ALA A 117 16.45 -10.22 -4.67
N GLY A 118 15.81 -9.55 -3.70
CA GLY A 118 15.68 -8.08 -3.66
C GLY A 118 14.61 -7.50 -4.59
N PHE A 119 13.82 -8.33 -5.28
CA PHE A 119 12.69 -7.92 -6.12
C PHE A 119 11.41 -7.73 -5.28
N THR A 120 11.47 -6.83 -4.29
CA THR A 120 10.36 -6.57 -3.36
C THR A 120 9.12 -6.01 -4.04
N SER A 121 9.27 -5.36 -5.20
CA SER A 121 8.15 -4.87 -6.04
C SER A 121 7.22 -6.02 -6.45
N LEU A 122 7.76 -7.16 -6.89
CA LEU A 122 6.98 -8.35 -7.26
C LEU A 122 6.30 -8.97 -6.04
N ALA A 123 7.03 -9.10 -4.92
CA ALA A 123 6.46 -9.60 -3.66
C ALA A 123 5.31 -8.71 -3.17
N SER A 124 5.44 -7.39 -3.34
CA SER A 124 4.43 -6.41 -2.94
C SER A 124 3.11 -6.54 -3.71
N LEU A 125 3.11 -7.09 -4.94
CA LEU A 125 1.90 -7.28 -5.75
C LEU A 125 0.94 -8.28 -5.13
N ILE A 126 1.47 -9.30 -4.47
CA ILE A 126 0.69 -10.39 -3.85
C ILE A 126 0.65 -10.31 -2.32
N ALA A 127 1.36 -9.35 -1.72
CA ALA A 127 1.26 -9.06 -0.31
C ALA A 127 -0.12 -8.43 0.00
N PRO A 128 -0.90 -8.98 0.96
CA PRO A 128 -2.29 -8.57 1.13
C PRO A 128 -2.44 -7.14 1.65
N TYR A 129 -1.57 -6.73 2.58
CA TYR A 129 -1.58 -5.36 3.12
C TYR A 129 -1.16 -4.33 2.07
N SER A 130 -0.08 -4.58 1.33
CA SER A 130 0.38 -3.69 0.26
C SER A 130 -0.64 -3.56 -0.87
N SER A 131 -1.28 -4.68 -1.25
CA SER A 131 -2.37 -4.68 -2.23
C SER A 131 -3.55 -3.83 -1.76
N TYR A 132 -3.94 -3.98 -0.49
CA TYR A 132 -4.98 -3.14 0.09
C TYR A 132 -4.58 -1.66 0.14
N GLY A 133 -3.35 -1.35 0.57
CA GLY A 133 -2.86 0.02 0.65
C GLY A 133 -2.81 0.72 -0.71
N ARG A 134 -2.45 0.00 -1.78
CA ARG A 134 -2.54 0.54 -3.15
C ARG A 134 -3.98 0.82 -3.58
N ILE A 135 -4.93 -0.07 -3.27
CA ILE A 135 -6.35 0.14 -3.54
C ILE A 135 -6.87 1.34 -2.75
N ALA A 136 -6.56 1.41 -1.45
CA ALA A 136 -7.00 2.49 -0.59
C ALA A 136 -6.41 3.84 -1.02
N GLY A 137 -5.09 3.91 -1.24
CA GLY A 137 -4.39 5.15 -1.59
C GLY A 137 -4.62 5.66 -3.02
N ASN A 138 -4.87 4.77 -4.00
CA ASN A 138 -5.04 5.17 -5.40
C ASN A 138 -6.49 5.16 -5.89
N ILE A 139 -7.41 4.46 -5.21
CA ILE A 139 -8.82 4.41 -5.60
C ILE A 139 -9.69 5.10 -4.55
N LEU A 140 -9.62 4.66 -3.29
CA LEU A 140 -10.52 5.16 -2.25
C LEU A 140 -10.17 6.60 -1.84
N ALA A 141 -8.89 6.96 -1.73
CA ALA A 141 -8.46 8.28 -1.30
C ALA A 141 -8.83 9.39 -2.29
N PRO A 142 -8.64 9.26 -3.62
CA PRO A 142 -9.15 10.25 -4.58
C PRO A 142 -10.67 10.40 -4.50
N VAL A 143 -11.42 9.28 -4.45
CA VAL A 143 -12.90 9.31 -4.33
C VAL A 143 -13.32 10.04 -3.04
N TYR A 144 -12.64 9.80 -1.93
CA TYR A 144 -12.89 10.48 -0.66
C TYR A 144 -12.63 11.99 -0.75
N ARG A 145 -11.53 12.41 -1.37
CA ARG A 145 -11.20 13.83 -1.57
C ARG A 145 -12.19 14.54 -2.49
N TYR A 146 -12.59 13.91 -3.60
CA TYR A 146 -13.65 14.46 -4.46
C TYR A 146 -14.96 14.61 -3.71
N GLY A 147 -15.33 13.60 -2.88
CA GLY A 147 -16.49 13.69 -2.00
C GLY A 147 -16.39 14.86 -1.01
N ASN A 148 -15.23 15.06 -0.38
CA ASN A 148 -14.96 16.20 0.47
C ASN A 148 -15.10 17.54 -0.27
N ASN A 149 -14.60 17.65 -1.50
CA ASN A 149 -14.70 18.88 -2.28
C ASN A 149 -16.16 19.19 -2.67
N VAL A 150 -16.96 18.18 -2.96
CA VAL A 150 -18.41 18.36 -3.15
C VAL A 150 -19.07 18.86 -1.85
N LEU A 151 -18.68 18.32 -0.70
CA LEU A 151 -19.17 18.80 0.59
C LEU A 151 -18.70 20.22 0.90
N ALA A 152 -17.46 20.58 0.59
CA ALA A 152 -16.94 21.94 0.72
C ALA A 152 -17.73 22.92 -0.15
N TYR A 153 -17.99 22.57 -1.41
CA TYR A 153 -18.82 23.35 -2.31
C TYR A 153 -20.25 23.57 -1.79
N LEU A 154 -20.86 22.53 -1.20
CA LEU A 154 -22.20 22.65 -0.61
C LEU A 154 -22.20 23.44 0.70
N ALA A 155 -21.16 23.30 1.52
CA ALA A 155 -21.01 23.99 2.80
C ALA A 155 -20.76 25.50 2.61
N GLU A 156 -19.97 25.87 1.60
CA GLU A 156 -19.73 27.27 1.24
C GLU A 156 -21.02 27.99 0.86
N ARG A 157 -21.98 27.31 0.20
CA ARG A 157 -23.30 27.87 -0.12
C ARG A 157 -24.20 28.13 1.08
N VAL A 158 -23.89 27.55 2.23
CA VAL A 158 -24.61 27.78 3.50
C VAL A 158 -23.73 28.53 4.51
N ASP A 159 -22.72 29.25 4.03
CA ASP A 159 -21.74 30.01 4.82
C ASP A 159 -21.05 29.19 5.92
N SER A 160 -20.80 27.91 5.64
CA SER A 160 -20.13 26.99 6.57
C SER A 160 -18.72 26.63 6.10
N TYR A 161 -17.72 26.94 6.93
CA TYR A 161 -16.31 26.63 6.69
C TYR A 161 -15.85 25.29 7.31
N ALA A 162 -16.80 24.37 7.55
CA ALA A 162 -16.48 23.06 8.13
C ALA A 162 -15.60 22.18 7.22
N PHE A 163 -15.59 22.45 5.91
CA PHE A 163 -14.83 21.72 4.91
C PHE A 163 -14.00 22.69 4.05
N TYR A 164 -12.83 22.24 3.59
CA TYR A 164 -11.99 23.00 2.66
C TYR A 164 -11.68 22.16 1.41
N GLU A 165 -11.49 22.82 0.26
CA GLU A 165 -11.11 22.14 -0.97
C GLU A 165 -9.71 21.52 -0.84
N THR A 166 -9.58 20.30 -1.36
CA THR A 166 -8.33 19.56 -1.38
C THR A 166 -7.97 19.16 -2.80
N GLU A 167 -6.68 19.20 -3.14
CA GLU A 167 -6.23 18.70 -4.44
C GLU A 167 -6.30 17.16 -4.49
N ALA A 168 -7.04 16.66 -5.48
CA ALA A 168 -7.15 15.26 -5.80
C ALA A 168 -6.53 15.01 -7.18
N TRP A 169 -5.41 14.32 -7.22
CA TRP A 169 -4.71 14.00 -8.47
C TRP A 169 -4.15 12.59 -8.46
N ILE A 170 -3.99 12.02 -9.66
CA ILE A 170 -3.43 10.69 -9.85
C ILE A 170 -1.91 10.81 -9.84
N LYS A 171 -1.26 10.27 -8.81
CA LYS A 171 0.20 10.39 -8.59
C LYS A 171 1.03 9.59 -9.59
N SER A 172 0.49 8.48 -10.10
CA SER A 172 1.13 7.63 -11.11
C SER A 172 0.08 6.79 -11.82
N THR A 173 -0.05 6.98 -13.14
CA THR A 173 -1.02 6.24 -13.98
C THR A 173 -0.76 4.73 -13.99
N PRO A 174 0.48 4.23 -14.16
CA PRO A 174 0.74 2.79 -14.09
C PRO A 174 0.32 2.16 -12.76
N VAL A 175 0.59 2.83 -11.64
CA VAL A 175 0.25 2.30 -10.31
C VAL A 175 -1.24 2.36 -10.03
N PHE A 176 -1.94 3.39 -10.53
CA PHE A 176 -3.40 3.45 -10.52
C PHE A 176 -4.00 2.26 -11.29
N MET A 177 -3.50 1.96 -12.49
CA MET A 177 -3.96 0.82 -13.28
C MET A 177 -3.73 -0.52 -12.56
N VAL A 178 -2.57 -0.69 -11.94
CA VAL A 178 -2.28 -1.87 -11.11
C VAL A 178 -3.28 -1.99 -9.95
N ALA A 179 -3.59 -0.89 -9.26
CA ALA A 179 -4.58 -0.88 -8.18
C ALA A 179 -5.97 -1.28 -8.67
N VAL A 180 -6.42 -0.74 -9.81
CA VAL A 180 -7.72 -1.05 -10.42
C VAL A 180 -7.80 -2.52 -10.83
N VAL A 181 -6.81 -3.04 -11.56
CA VAL A 181 -6.75 -4.44 -11.97
C VAL A 181 -6.74 -5.36 -10.74
N THR A 182 -5.92 -5.05 -9.74
CA THR A 182 -5.85 -5.82 -8.50
C THR A 182 -7.20 -5.83 -7.78
N PHE A 183 -7.88 -4.69 -7.68
CA PHE A 183 -9.21 -4.58 -7.09
C PHE A 183 -10.23 -5.42 -7.85
N ILE A 184 -10.29 -5.31 -9.19
CA ILE A 184 -11.23 -6.07 -10.02
C ILE A 184 -11.01 -7.57 -9.87
N VAL A 185 -9.76 -8.04 -9.96
CA VAL A 185 -9.43 -9.47 -9.82
C VAL A 185 -9.86 -9.98 -8.44
N ILE A 186 -9.49 -9.27 -7.36
CA ILE A 186 -9.87 -9.66 -6.00
C ILE A 186 -11.38 -9.60 -5.82
N ALA A 187 -12.06 -8.60 -6.39
CA ALA A 187 -13.50 -8.47 -6.30
C ALA A 187 -14.23 -9.61 -7.02
N ILE A 188 -13.78 -10.01 -8.21
CA ILE A 188 -14.33 -11.16 -8.95
C ILE A 188 -14.11 -12.45 -8.15
N LEU A 189 -12.90 -12.69 -7.66
CA LEU A 189 -12.57 -13.86 -6.84
C LEU A 189 -13.40 -13.91 -5.56
N ALA A 190 -13.55 -12.77 -4.88
CA ALA A 190 -14.30 -12.68 -3.65
C ALA A 190 -15.80 -12.84 -3.86
N TRP A 191 -16.32 -12.20 -4.92
CA TRP A 191 -17.69 -12.37 -5.32
C TRP A 191 -17.94 -13.84 -5.61
N ARG A 192 -17.19 -14.49 -6.52
CA ARG A 192 -17.40 -15.89 -6.94
C ARG A 192 -17.15 -16.93 -5.84
N GLY A 193 -16.04 -16.85 -5.12
CA GLY A 193 -15.58 -17.90 -4.21
C GLY A 193 -15.35 -17.47 -2.76
N GLY A 194 -15.72 -16.25 -2.37
CA GLY A 194 -15.63 -15.77 -1.00
C GLY A 194 -14.22 -15.32 -0.63
N ARG A 195 -13.40 -16.23 -0.09
CA ARG A 195 -12.02 -15.95 0.34
C ARG A 195 -10.97 -16.65 -0.52
N THR A 196 -11.23 -16.77 -1.83
CA THR A 196 -10.36 -17.49 -2.75
C THR A 196 -8.93 -16.95 -2.71
N TYR A 197 -8.74 -15.62 -2.80
CA TYR A 197 -7.41 -15.02 -2.74
C TYR A 197 -6.65 -15.40 -1.45
N CYS A 198 -7.28 -15.25 -0.29
CA CYS A 198 -6.67 -15.61 1.00
C CYS A 198 -6.35 -17.11 1.15
N ASN A 199 -7.06 -17.98 0.43
CA ASN A 199 -6.92 -19.43 0.56
C ASN A 199 -6.00 -20.06 -0.48
N THR A 200 -5.77 -19.39 -1.63
CA THR A 200 -5.02 -19.98 -2.74
C THR A 200 -3.83 -19.16 -3.22
N ILE A 201 -3.86 -17.82 -3.08
CA ILE A 201 -2.83 -16.92 -3.64
C ILE A 201 -2.04 -16.23 -2.54
N CYS A 202 -2.68 -15.81 -1.44
CA CYS A 202 -2.05 -14.98 -0.43
C CYS A 202 -0.92 -15.71 0.32
N PRO A 203 0.35 -15.26 0.24
CA PRO A 203 1.48 -15.91 0.90
C PRO A 203 1.35 -15.86 2.43
N VAL A 204 0.85 -14.75 2.99
CA VAL A 204 0.57 -14.61 4.42
C VAL A 204 -0.49 -15.62 4.88
N GLY A 205 -1.54 -15.83 4.08
CA GLY A 205 -2.57 -16.84 4.35
C GLY A 205 -2.04 -18.28 4.31
N THR A 206 -1.01 -18.53 3.50
CA THR A 206 -0.28 -19.80 3.47
C THR A 206 0.51 -20.01 4.74
N VAL A 207 1.37 -19.06 5.12
CA VAL A 207 2.18 -19.13 6.34
C VAL A 207 1.30 -19.35 7.58
N LEU A 208 0.29 -18.48 7.78
CA LEU A 208 -0.62 -18.61 8.93
C LEU A 208 -1.44 -19.90 8.89
N GLY A 209 -1.66 -20.49 7.71
CA GLY A 209 -2.38 -21.76 7.59
C GLY A 209 -1.56 -23.00 7.80
N MET A 210 -0.24 -22.90 7.71
CA MET A 210 0.65 -23.94 8.22
C MET A 210 0.61 -23.97 9.74
N LEU A 211 0.59 -22.79 10.38
CA LEU A 211 0.49 -22.66 11.84
C LEU A 211 -0.91 -23.07 12.36
N SER A 212 -1.98 -22.66 11.68
CA SER A 212 -3.35 -22.97 12.13
C SER A 212 -3.71 -24.45 12.09
N ARG A 213 -2.94 -25.28 11.38
CA ARG A 213 -3.08 -26.75 11.45
C ARG A 213 -2.82 -27.29 12.85
N TYR A 214 -2.22 -26.52 13.75
CA TYR A 214 -1.96 -26.92 15.13
C TYR A 214 -2.79 -26.11 16.12
N SER A 215 -3.85 -25.42 15.67
CA SER A 215 -4.59 -24.52 16.56
C SER A 215 -5.31 -25.26 17.68
N LEU A 216 -5.28 -24.68 18.88
CA LEU A 216 -5.91 -25.21 20.08
C LEU A 216 -7.43 -25.22 19.96
N PHE A 217 -8.02 -24.12 19.46
CA PHE A 217 -9.43 -24.02 19.19
C PHE A 217 -9.69 -24.26 17.70
N CYS A 218 -10.61 -25.16 17.39
CA CYS A 218 -11.00 -25.54 16.03
C CYS A 218 -12.52 -25.75 15.93
N ILE A 219 -13.04 -25.69 14.71
CA ILE A 219 -14.47 -25.93 14.47
C ILE A 219 -14.70 -27.44 14.41
N ARG A 220 -15.58 -27.95 15.28
CA ARG A 220 -15.96 -29.37 15.32
C ARG A 220 -17.40 -29.55 14.88
N ILE A 221 -17.66 -30.66 14.21
CA ILE A 221 -18.99 -31.09 13.79
C ILE A 221 -19.31 -32.37 14.56
N ASP A 222 -20.39 -32.32 15.33
CA ASP A 222 -20.93 -33.47 16.06
C ASP A 222 -21.77 -34.33 15.11
N SER A 223 -21.25 -35.51 14.78
CA SER A 223 -21.90 -36.46 13.88
C SER A 223 -23.25 -36.96 14.40
N SER A 224 -23.49 -36.93 15.72
CA SER A 224 -24.76 -37.36 16.31
C SER A 224 -25.90 -36.36 16.06
N LYS A 225 -25.58 -35.07 15.96
CA LYS A 225 -26.54 -33.98 15.75
C LYS A 225 -26.65 -33.53 14.30
N CYS A 226 -25.68 -33.92 13.46
CA CYS A 226 -25.60 -33.48 12.07
C CYS A 226 -26.53 -34.30 11.17
N ASN A 227 -27.46 -33.64 10.48
CA ASN A 227 -28.33 -34.25 9.48
C ASN A 227 -27.86 -34.06 8.02
N ARG A 228 -26.59 -33.65 7.82
CA ARG A 228 -25.98 -33.44 6.49
C ARG A 228 -26.75 -32.47 5.56
N CYS A 229 -27.46 -31.47 6.11
CA CYS A 229 -28.19 -30.48 5.29
C CYS A 229 -27.31 -29.60 4.36
N GLY A 230 -25.97 -29.65 4.48
CA GLY A 230 -25.03 -28.91 3.62
C GLY A 230 -24.99 -27.38 3.80
N LEU A 231 -25.84 -26.80 4.64
CA LEU A 231 -25.94 -25.34 4.83
C LEU A 231 -24.63 -24.70 5.31
N CYS A 232 -23.89 -25.37 6.20
CA CYS A 232 -22.60 -24.89 6.70
C CYS A 232 -21.54 -24.83 5.59
N SER A 233 -21.50 -25.82 4.70
CA SER A 233 -20.60 -25.85 3.55
C SER A 233 -20.94 -24.73 2.56
N ARG A 234 -22.23 -24.54 2.26
CA ARG A 234 -22.70 -23.52 1.31
C ARG A 234 -22.57 -22.08 1.79
N ARG A 235 -22.48 -21.86 3.11
CA ARG A 235 -22.22 -20.54 3.71
C ARG A 235 -20.73 -20.30 4.02
N CYS A 236 -19.88 -21.33 3.97
CA CYS A 236 -18.48 -21.21 4.30
C CYS A 236 -17.73 -20.40 3.24
N LYS A 237 -17.36 -19.16 3.58
CA LYS A 237 -16.59 -18.26 2.71
C LYS A 237 -15.21 -18.82 2.32
N SER A 238 -14.70 -19.79 3.07
CA SER A 238 -13.42 -20.46 2.80
C SER A 238 -13.54 -21.77 2.02
N ALA A 239 -14.75 -22.24 1.72
CA ALA A 239 -14.97 -23.53 1.04
C ALA A 239 -14.24 -24.71 1.70
N CYS A 240 -14.08 -24.69 3.03
CA CYS A 240 -13.22 -25.61 3.78
C CYS A 240 -14.00 -26.63 4.63
N ILE A 241 -15.33 -26.64 4.58
CA ILE A 241 -16.18 -27.57 5.33
C ILE A 241 -16.73 -28.62 4.36
N ASN A 242 -16.37 -29.88 4.59
CA ASN A 242 -16.98 -31.03 3.93
C ASN A 242 -18.06 -31.59 4.88
N GLY A 243 -19.32 -31.35 4.53
CA GLY A 243 -20.48 -31.74 5.35
C GLY A 243 -20.75 -33.24 5.33
N ASP A 244 -20.35 -33.94 4.26
CA ASP A 244 -20.60 -35.38 4.10
C ASP A 244 -19.67 -36.19 4.99
N ASN A 245 -18.40 -35.76 5.05
CA ASN A 245 -17.36 -36.41 5.86
C ASN A 245 -17.23 -35.81 7.26
N HIS A 246 -18.07 -34.84 7.65
CA HIS A 246 -17.98 -34.11 8.93
C HIS A 246 -16.58 -33.51 9.22
N THR A 247 -15.86 -33.09 8.17
CA THR A 247 -14.49 -32.57 8.29
C THR A 247 -14.41 -31.08 7.98
N VAL A 248 -13.52 -30.40 8.69
CA VAL A 248 -13.16 -29.00 8.45
C VAL A 248 -11.66 -28.90 8.23
N ASP A 249 -11.25 -28.30 7.13
CA ASP A 249 -9.83 -28.03 6.86
C ASP A 249 -9.39 -26.78 7.62
N ASP A 250 -8.76 -26.99 8.78
CA ASP A 250 -8.25 -25.94 9.68
C ASP A 250 -7.14 -25.08 9.04
N SER A 251 -6.45 -25.59 8.03
CA SER A 251 -5.45 -24.81 7.28
C SER A 251 -6.08 -23.75 6.38
N ARG A 252 -7.38 -23.90 6.09
CA ARG A 252 -8.20 -22.98 5.28
C ARG A 252 -9.32 -22.29 6.07
N CYS A 253 -9.65 -22.77 7.26
CA CYS A 253 -10.57 -22.07 8.14
C CYS A 253 -9.97 -20.70 8.53
N VAL A 254 -10.78 -19.65 8.45
CA VAL A 254 -10.43 -18.27 8.87
C VAL A 254 -11.15 -17.87 10.17
N MET A 255 -11.79 -18.84 10.81
CA MET A 255 -12.43 -18.71 12.12
C MET A 255 -13.47 -17.58 12.15
N CYS A 256 -14.24 -17.50 11.06
CA CYS A 256 -15.32 -16.52 10.90
C CYS A 256 -16.58 -16.84 11.72
N MET A 257 -16.71 -18.08 12.19
CA MET A 257 -17.85 -18.58 13.00
C MET A 257 -19.23 -18.46 12.31
N ASP A 258 -19.29 -18.19 11.01
CA ASP A 258 -20.56 -18.14 10.28
C ASP A 258 -21.28 -19.50 10.25
N CYS A 259 -20.54 -20.62 10.29
CA CYS A 259 -21.10 -21.97 10.31
C CYS A 259 -21.87 -22.29 11.59
N ILE A 260 -21.38 -21.84 12.75
CA ILE A 260 -22.01 -22.06 14.07
C ILE A 260 -23.42 -21.46 14.08
N GLU A 261 -23.56 -20.20 13.65
CA GLU A 261 -24.86 -19.51 13.62
C GLU A 261 -25.81 -20.07 12.54
N THR A 262 -25.29 -20.74 11.52
CA THR A 262 -26.11 -21.30 10.44
C THR A 262 -26.71 -22.65 10.79
N CYS A 263 -26.05 -23.40 11.67
CA CYS A 263 -26.48 -24.73 12.04
C CYS A 263 -27.73 -24.66 12.91
N ARG A 264 -28.88 -25.07 12.36
CA ARG A 264 -30.16 -25.13 13.10
C ARG A 264 -30.21 -26.26 14.13
N HIS A 265 -29.36 -27.28 13.98
CA HIS A 265 -29.31 -28.47 14.84
C HIS A 265 -28.26 -28.37 15.96
N GLY A 266 -27.56 -27.24 16.07
CA GLY A 266 -26.51 -27.07 17.09
C GLY A 266 -25.34 -28.07 16.97
N ALA A 267 -25.15 -28.68 15.79
CA ALA A 267 -24.13 -29.69 15.53
C ALA A 267 -22.71 -29.11 15.35
N ILE A 268 -22.56 -27.78 15.26
CA ILE A 268 -21.26 -27.14 15.03
C ILE A 268 -20.89 -26.29 16.24
N SER A 269 -19.74 -26.58 16.83
CA SER A 269 -19.22 -25.87 18.01
C SER A 269 -17.74 -25.51 17.86
N LEU A 270 -17.30 -24.54 18.66
CA LEU A 270 -15.88 -24.27 18.87
C LEU A 270 -15.38 -25.24 19.94
N GLY A 271 -14.49 -26.16 19.55
CA GLY A 271 -13.96 -27.19 20.44
C GLY A 271 -12.44 -27.08 20.63
N ARG A 272 -11.94 -27.57 21.76
CA ARG A 272 -10.52 -27.77 21.98
C ARG A 272 -10.05 -28.97 21.15
N ARG A 273 -8.92 -28.83 20.47
CA ARG A 273 -8.27 -29.93 19.77
C ARG A 273 -7.75 -30.93 20.80
N SER A 274 -8.22 -32.17 20.72
CA SER A 274 -7.57 -33.29 21.40
C SER A 274 -6.36 -33.71 20.57
N PHE A 275 -5.16 -33.62 21.15
CA PHE A 275 -3.96 -34.24 20.60
C PHE A 275 -4.02 -35.75 20.89
N GLY A 276 -4.96 -36.44 20.23
CA GLY A 276 -5.05 -37.89 20.23
C GLY A 276 -4.03 -38.47 19.25
N LYS A 277 -3.14 -39.33 19.74
CA LYS A 277 -2.15 -40.08 18.98
C LYS A 277 -2.89 -40.99 17.98
N ASN A 278 -2.86 -40.67 16.69
CA ASN A 278 -3.22 -41.61 15.64
C ASN A 278 -2.30 -41.41 14.43
N ILE A 279 -1.27 -42.25 14.39
CA ILE A 279 -0.49 -42.57 13.20
C ILE A 279 -1.38 -43.48 12.36
N GLY A 280 -1.89 -42.95 11.23
CA GLY A 280 -2.71 -43.70 10.28
C GLY A 280 -2.30 -43.32 8.87
N LYS A 281 -1.80 -44.32 8.14
CA LYS A 281 -1.01 -44.25 6.91
C LYS A 281 -1.71 -43.55 5.74
N ASN A 282 -0.85 -42.95 4.91
CA ASN A 282 -1.14 -42.44 3.57
C ASN A 282 -1.83 -43.49 2.69
N ALA A 283 -2.75 -43.02 1.84
CA ALA A 283 -2.96 -43.56 0.50
C ALA A 283 -3.10 -42.35 -0.45
N VAL A 284 -1.97 -41.98 -1.05
CA VAL A 284 -1.92 -41.01 -2.16
C VAL A 284 -2.21 -41.80 -3.42
N GLY A 285 -3.40 -41.60 -3.98
CA GLY A 285 -3.68 -41.98 -5.37
C GLY A 285 -3.05 -40.93 -6.27
N THR A 286 -1.92 -41.28 -6.89
CA THR A 286 -1.37 -40.60 -8.05
C THR A 286 -2.26 -40.92 -9.25
N ASP A 287 -2.92 -39.91 -9.81
CA ASP A 287 -3.40 -39.98 -11.18
C ASP A 287 -2.55 -39.07 -12.07
N SER A 288 -2.03 -39.69 -13.13
CA SER A 288 -1.22 -39.09 -14.16
C SER A 288 -2.00 -39.12 -15.47
N THR A 289 -2.35 -37.96 -15.99
CA THR A 289 -2.71 -37.71 -17.40
C THR A 289 -2.74 -36.19 -17.59
N ARG A 290 -1.63 -35.61 -18.04
CA ARG A 290 -1.35 -35.24 -19.43
C ARG A 290 -2.26 -34.13 -19.98
N ARG A 291 -1.55 -33.03 -20.30
CA ARG A 291 -1.65 -32.16 -21.48
C ARG A 291 -2.54 -30.92 -21.41
N ALA A 292 -1.81 -29.82 -21.67
CA ALA A 292 -2.15 -28.69 -22.51
C ALA A 292 -3.21 -27.71 -22.00
N PHE A 293 -2.75 -26.52 -21.59
CA PHE A 293 -2.73 -25.40 -22.54
C PHE A 293 -1.80 -24.29 -22.04
N LEU A 294 -0.71 -24.08 -22.77
CA LEU A 294 0.04 -22.84 -22.80
C LEU A 294 -0.63 -21.90 -23.81
N ALA A 295 -0.40 -20.61 -23.62
CA ALA A 295 -0.65 -19.50 -24.54
C ALA A 295 -2.11 -19.07 -24.74
N THR A 296 -2.43 -17.90 -24.19
CA THR A 296 -2.85 -16.77 -25.05
C THR A 296 -2.56 -15.46 -24.32
N ALA A 297 -1.43 -14.85 -24.70
CA ALA A 297 -1.27 -13.41 -24.65
C ALA A 297 -1.90 -12.84 -25.92
N SER A 298 -2.85 -11.91 -25.80
CA SER A 298 -3.15 -10.90 -26.82
C SER A 298 -4.03 -9.79 -26.24
N MET A 299 -3.47 -8.58 -26.28
CA MET A 299 -4.06 -7.26 -26.46
C MET A 299 -5.58 -7.09 -26.31
N LEU A 300 -5.97 -6.19 -25.41
CA LEU A 300 -6.93 -5.14 -25.77
C LEU A 300 -6.43 -3.81 -25.20
N THR A 301 -5.94 -2.98 -26.11
CA THR A 301 -5.81 -1.53 -25.97
C THR A 301 -7.21 -0.92 -25.97
N VAL A 302 -7.55 -0.23 -24.88
CA VAL A 302 -8.57 0.82 -24.91
C VAL A 302 -7.95 2.04 -24.23
N SER A 303 -7.43 2.94 -25.05
CA SER A 303 -7.02 4.27 -24.63
C SER A 303 -8.28 5.10 -24.41
N THR A 304 -8.73 5.23 -23.17
CA THR A 304 -9.57 6.39 -22.80
C THR A 304 -8.65 7.44 -22.22
N VAL A 305 -8.38 8.47 -23.03
CA VAL A 305 -7.81 9.73 -22.56
C VAL A 305 -8.82 10.33 -21.58
N MET A 306 -8.48 10.38 -20.30
CA MET A 306 -9.11 11.31 -19.37
C MET A 306 -8.09 12.40 -19.10
N ASP A 307 -8.29 13.55 -19.75
CA ASP A 307 -7.61 14.78 -19.39
C ASP A 307 -7.96 15.10 -17.94
N ALA A 308 -6.97 14.96 -17.06
CA ALA A 308 -7.03 15.53 -15.73
C ALA A 308 -6.97 17.05 -15.89
N GLN A 309 -8.07 17.73 -15.57
CA GLN A 309 -8.12 19.19 -15.53
C GLN A 309 -6.97 19.73 -14.69
N LYS A 310 -5.96 20.30 -15.35
CA LYS A 310 -5.01 21.21 -14.72
C LYS A 310 -5.77 22.51 -14.46
N LYS A 311 -5.99 22.86 -13.19
CA LYS A 311 -6.41 24.21 -12.80
C LYS A 311 -5.33 25.17 -13.33
N LYS A 312 -5.65 25.94 -14.36
CA LYS A 312 -4.91 27.16 -14.70
C LYS A 312 -5.19 28.14 -13.57
N VAL A 313 -4.12 28.65 -12.96
CA VAL A 313 -4.22 29.79 -12.05
C VAL A 313 -4.25 31.01 -12.97
N ASP A 314 -5.40 31.69 -13.02
CA ASP A 314 -5.53 32.93 -13.78
C ASP A 314 -4.74 34.04 -13.08
N GLY A 315 -3.73 34.54 -13.80
CA GLY A 315 -2.85 35.60 -13.34
C GLY A 315 -1.78 35.92 -14.40
N GLY A 316 -2.21 36.44 -15.56
CA GLY A 316 -1.32 37.05 -16.57
C GLY A 316 -1.08 36.21 -17.83
N LEU A 317 -1.21 36.85 -18.99
CA LEU A 317 -1.08 36.25 -20.33
C LEU A 317 0.35 35.76 -20.62
N ALA A 318 0.61 34.47 -20.40
CA ALA A 318 1.60 33.68 -21.12
C ALA A 318 1.15 32.21 -21.10
N VAL A 319 1.32 31.49 -22.22
CA VAL A 319 1.13 30.03 -22.23
C VAL A 319 2.27 29.43 -21.40
N ILE A 320 2.01 29.13 -20.12
CA ILE A 320 3.01 28.52 -19.24
C ILE A 320 3.24 27.09 -19.73
N GLU A 321 4.41 26.85 -20.34
CA GLU A 321 4.84 25.50 -20.69
C GLU A 321 4.91 24.63 -19.44
N ASP A 322 4.44 23.38 -19.58
CA ASP A 322 4.54 22.41 -18.51
C ASP A 322 6.01 22.05 -18.23
N LYS A 323 6.32 21.99 -16.94
CA LYS A 323 7.64 21.60 -16.48
C LYS A 323 7.87 20.11 -16.73
N LYS A 324 8.97 19.77 -17.39
CA LYS A 324 9.37 18.37 -17.62
C LYS A 324 10.24 17.87 -16.46
N VAL A 325 10.03 16.60 -16.07
CA VAL A 325 10.87 15.92 -15.08
C VAL A 325 12.30 15.80 -15.63
N PRO A 326 13.34 16.20 -14.87
CA PRO A 326 14.72 15.98 -15.26
C PRO A 326 15.06 14.49 -15.17
N GLU A 327 15.86 13.99 -16.12
CA GLU A 327 16.47 12.67 -15.99
C GLU A 327 17.50 12.72 -14.86
N ARG A 328 17.38 11.79 -13.91
CA ARG A 328 18.26 11.69 -12.74
C ARG A 328 19.07 10.40 -12.86
N ALA A 329 20.36 10.47 -12.56
CA ALA A 329 21.18 9.27 -12.47
C ALA A 329 20.76 8.41 -11.26
N THR A 330 20.34 9.08 -10.19
CA THR A 330 20.01 8.53 -8.88
C THR A 330 18.67 9.08 -8.42
N ARG A 331 17.70 8.19 -8.23
CA ARG A 331 16.39 8.58 -7.68
C ARG A 331 16.52 9.10 -6.26
N ILE A 332 15.57 9.90 -5.84
CA ILE A 332 15.54 10.49 -4.50
C ILE A 332 14.54 9.71 -3.64
N VAL A 333 15.00 9.18 -2.50
CA VAL A 333 14.16 8.45 -1.54
C VAL A 333 13.92 9.29 -0.27
N PRO A 334 12.84 9.03 0.49
CA PRO A 334 12.47 9.86 1.64
C PRO A 334 13.55 9.94 2.72
N PRO A 335 13.70 11.07 3.43
CA PRO A 335 14.57 11.14 4.60
C PRO A 335 14.15 10.08 5.63
N GLY A 336 15.12 9.46 6.31
CA GLY A 336 14.92 8.27 7.15
C GLY A 336 15.07 6.94 6.42
N ALA A 337 15.18 6.94 5.09
CA ALA A 337 15.43 5.73 4.31
C ALA A 337 16.88 5.19 4.38
N TRP A 338 17.82 6.01 4.86
CA TRP A 338 19.29 5.77 5.00
C TRP A 338 20.05 5.53 3.70
N SER A 339 19.54 4.69 2.80
CA SER A 339 20.11 4.46 1.48
C SER A 339 19.06 3.93 0.52
N ILE A 340 19.32 4.04 -0.78
CA ILE A 340 18.43 3.51 -1.82
C ILE A 340 18.30 1.99 -1.69
N ARG A 341 19.39 1.29 -1.35
CA ARG A 341 19.40 -0.17 -1.14
C ARG A 341 18.55 -0.58 0.06
N HIS A 342 18.73 0.09 1.20
CA HIS A 342 17.93 -0.17 2.41
C HIS A 342 16.44 0.05 2.13
N PHE A 343 16.09 1.17 1.50
CA PHE A 343 14.72 1.47 1.11
C PHE A 343 14.14 0.42 0.17
N ALA A 344 14.90 0.02 -0.85
CA ALA A 344 14.46 -0.97 -1.84
C ALA A 344 14.15 -2.34 -1.23
N GLN A 345 14.90 -2.74 -0.20
CA GLN A 345 14.74 -4.05 0.48
C GLN A 345 13.59 -4.07 1.49
N HIS A 346 13.28 -2.95 2.15
CA HIS A 346 12.28 -2.90 3.22
C HIS A 346 10.94 -2.33 2.76
N CYS A 347 10.90 -1.54 1.68
CA CYS A 347 9.69 -0.89 1.21
C CYS A 347 8.77 -1.88 0.49
N THR A 348 7.56 -2.07 1.02
CA THR A 348 6.53 -2.93 0.42
C THR A 348 5.59 -2.20 -0.53
N ALA A 349 5.92 -0.99 -0.97
CA ALA A 349 5.11 -0.17 -1.88
C ALA A 349 3.62 -0.07 -1.44
N CYS A 350 3.36 0.01 -0.13
CA CYS A 350 2.00 0.08 0.43
C CYS A 350 1.30 1.42 0.21
N GLN A 351 2.04 2.45 -0.23
CA GLN A 351 1.57 3.81 -0.52
C GLN A 351 1.09 4.62 0.69
N LEU A 352 1.38 4.17 1.91
CA LEU A 352 0.97 4.89 3.12
C LEU A 352 1.70 6.22 3.27
N CYS A 353 3.03 6.25 3.13
CA CYS A 353 3.81 7.49 3.17
C CYS A 353 3.46 8.45 2.01
N VAL A 354 3.12 7.90 0.84
CA VAL A 354 2.65 8.66 -0.33
C VAL A 354 1.31 9.33 -0.02
N SER A 355 0.40 8.64 0.68
CA SER A 355 -0.90 9.19 1.09
C SER A 355 -0.75 10.24 2.18
N ALA A 356 0.18 10.03 3.11
CA ALA A 356 0.46 10.92 4.24
C ALA A 356 1.27 12.18 3.89
N CYS A 357 1.88 12.26 2.70
CA CYS A 357 2.73 13.37 2.30
C CYS A 357 1.90 14.64 2.04
N PRO A 358 2.01 15.69 2.89
CA PRO A 358 1.17 16.87 2.77
C PRO A 358 1.51 17.73 1.54
N ASN A 359 2.78 17.78 1.16
CA ASN A 359 3.25 18.58 0.02
C ASN A 359 3.24 17.81 -1.32
N GLY A 360 2.69 16.59 -1.36
CA GLY A 360 2.57 15.82 -2.60
C GLY A 360 3.90 15.44 -3.29
N VAL A 361 5.03 15.51 -2.57
CA VAL A 361 6.37 15.26 -3.12
C VAL A 361 6.59 13.78 -3.40
N LEU A 362 6.03 12.91 -2.56
CA LEU A 362 6.15 11.46 -2.70
C LEU A 362 5.16 10.92 -3.71
N ARG A 363 5.67 10.12 -4.64
CA ARG A 363 4.91 9.47 -5.70
C ARG A 363 5.42 8.06 -5.94
N PRO A 364 4.58 7.16 -6.44
CA PRO A 364 5.03 5.82 -6.82
C PRO A 364 5.90 5.90 -8.08
N SER A 365 7.08 5.27 -8.06
CA SER A 365 7.92 5.12 -9.25
C SER A 365 7.21 4.30 -10.32
N SER A 366 7.40 4.71 -11.57
CA SER A 366 6.94 4.01 -12.77
C SER A 366 8.06 3.21 -13.47
N SER A 367 9.30 3.32 -12.99
CA SER A 367 10.44 2.54 -13.51
C SER A 367 10.32 1.06 -13.11
N LEU A 368 10.88 0.17 -13.93
CA LEU A 368 10.82 -1.28 -13.72
C LEU A 368 11.65 -1.75 -12.52
N SER A 369 12.79 -1.10 -12.26
CA SER A 369 13.74 -1.51 -11.21
C SER A 369 13.20 -1.29 -9.80
N ASP A 370 12.34 -0.30 -9.62
CA ASP A 370 11.81 0.16 -8.34
C ASP A 370 10.30 0.39 -8.38
N PHE A 371 9.63 -0.33 -9.28
CA PHE A 371 8.23 -0.16 -9.61
C PHE A 371 7.32 -0.10 -8.36
N MET A 372 6.46 0.93 -8.32
CA MET A 372 5.57 1.27 -7.21
C MET A 372 6.25 1.73 -5.92
N GLN A 373 7.57 1.64 -5.77
CA GLN A 373 8.21 2.19 -4.58
C GLN A 373 8.12 3.71 -4.58
N PRO A 374 7.87 4.35 -3.42
CA PRO A 374 7.84 5.80 -3.33
C PRO A 374 9.19 6.42 -3.69
N GLU A 375 9.15 7.43 -4.54
CA GLU A 375 10.27 8.32 -4.83
C GLU A 375 9.81 9.78 -4.66
N MET A 376 10.77 10.67 -4.49
CA MET A 376 10.51 12.10 -4.38
C MET A 376 10.61 12.74 -5.75
N SER A 377 9.66 13.62 -6.06
CA SER A 377 9.83 14.53 -7.18
C SER A 377 9.15 15.87 -6.96
N TYR A 378 9.78 16.90 -7.52
CA TYR A 378 9.56 18.29 -7.15
C TYR A 378 8.67 19.07 -8.14
N GLU A 379 7.86 18.32 -8.90
CA GLU A 379 6.76 18.77 -9.77
C GLU A 379 5.86 19.84 -9.13
N HIS A 380 5.21 19.40 -8.07
CA HIS A 380 4.04 20.04 -7.47
C HIS A 380 4.30 20.54 -6.04
N GLY A 381 5.49 20.28 -5.50
CA GLY A 381 5.88 20.70 -4.17
C GLY A 381 7.30 20.27 -3.83
N TYR A 382 7.75 20.58 -2.61
CA TYR A 382 9.08 20.22 -2.13
C TYR A 382 9.06 19.71 -0.69
N CYS A 383 10.15 19.07 -0.29
CA CYS A 383 10.25 18.42 1.01
C CYS A 383 10.58 19.45 2.10
N ARG A 384 9.56 19.86 2.83
CA ARG A 384 9.69 20.79 3.97
C ARG A 384 10.59 20.20 5.08
N PRO A 385 11.70 20.85 5.47
CA PRO A 385 12.62 20.34 6.50
C PRO A 385 11.93 20.00 7.84
N GLU A 386 10.91 20.76 8.21
CA GLU A 386 10.14 20.64 9.45
C GLU A 386 9.12 19.48 9.50
N CYS A 387 8.97 18.69 8.43
CA CYS A 387 7.93 17.67 8.30
C CYS A 387 8.45 16.22 8.38
N THR A 388 8.08 15.46 9.41
CA THR A 388 8.51 14.06 9.62
C THR A 388 7.45 13.00 9.31
N ARG A 389 6.29 13.40 8.75
CA ARG A 389 5.12 12.53 8.55
C ARG A 389 5.41 11.20 7.85
N CYS A 390 6.28 11.15 6.84
CA CYS A 390 6.58 9.91 6.13
C CYS A 390 7.30 8.87 7.00
N ALA A 391 8.13 9.32 7.94
CA ALA A 391 8.84 8.50 8.90
C ALA A 391 7.93 8.00 10.03
N GLU A 392 6.92 8.79 10.41
CA GLU A 392 5.94 8.44 11.45
C GLU A 392 4.98 7.33 11.01
N VAL A 393 4.68 7.23 9.70
CA VAL A 393 3.66 6.30 9.19
C VAL A 393 4.23 5.02 8.57
N CYS A 394 5.55 4.90 8.40
CA CYS A 394 6.14 3.73 7.74
C CYS A 394 6.07 2.50 8.66
N PRO A 395 5.34 1.42 8.30
CA PRO A 395 5.17 0.28 9.19
C PRO A 395 6.23 -0.82 8.98
N THR A 396 7.18 -0.63 8.04
CA THR A 396 8.15 -1.65 7.62
C THR A 396 9.60 -1.26 7.92
N ASP A 397 9.81 -0.14 8.63
CA ASP A 397 11.12 0.51 8.83
C ASP A 397 11.89 0.86 7.55
N ALA A 398 11.22 0.84 6.38
CA ALA A 398 11.82 1.35 5.15
C ALA A 398 12.17 2.83 5.25
N ILE A 399 11.38 3.59 6.02
CA ILE A 399 11.67 4.94 6.47
C ILE A 399 11.68 4.87 7.98
N LYS A 400 12.85 5.06 8.60
CA LYS A 400 12.96 5.02 10.04
C LYS A 400 12.39 6.28 10.68
N PRO A 401 11.84 6.19 11.91
CA PRO A 401 11.53 7.37 12.71
C PRO A 401 12.75 8.28 12.82
N ILE A 402 12.56 9.57 12.54
CA ILE A 402 13.59 10.61 12.62
C ILE A 402 12.98 11.86 13.25
N THR A 403 13.79 12.65 13.95
CA THR A 403 13.36 13.96 14.47
C THR A 403 13.38 15.03 13.38
N ARG A 404 12.83 16.21 13.69
CA ARG A 404 12.84 17.36 12.77
C ARG A 404 14.25 17.89 12.57
N GLU A 405 15.06 17.84 13.62
CA GLU A 405 16.46 18.26 13.64
C GLU A 405 17.30 17.31 12.78
N GLU A 406 17.18 15.99 13.00
CA GLU A 406 17.84 14.97 12.18
C GLU A 406 17.44 15.09 10.70
N LYS A 407 16.15 15.33 10.43
CA LYS A 407 15.68 15.53 9.06
C LYS A 407 16.33 16.77 8.43
N SER A 408 16.43 17.86 9.17
CA SER A 408 16.96 19.13 8.68
C SER A 408 18.47 19.10 8.42
N SER A 409 19.21 18.14 9.00
CA SER A 409 20.62 17.88 8.69
C SER A 409 20.85 16.74 7.69
N THR A 410 19.81 15.95 7.35
CA THR A 410 19.96 14.79 6.45
C THR A 410 20.03 15.22 4.98
N ARG A 411 21.16 14.95 4.34
CA ARG A 411 21.36 15.08 2.89
C ARG A 411 20.85 13.85 2.15
N ILE A 412 19.65 13.99 1.56
CA ILE A 412 19.04 12.97 0.69
C ILE A 412 19.46 13.10 -0.78
N GLY A 413 20.06 14.23 -1.14
CA GLY A 413 20.51 14.55 -2.50
C GLY A 413 21.23 15.90 -2.52
N ARG A 414 21.65 16.32 -3.71
CA ARG A 414 22.34 17.60 -3.94
C ARG A 414 21.72 18.35 -5.11
N ALA A 415 21.73 19.68 -5.04
CA ALA A 415 21.23 20.50 -6.13
C ALA A 415 22.30 20.65 -7.22
N VAL A 416 21.91 20.42 -8.47
CA VAL A 416 22.73 20.52 -9.68
C VAL A 416 22.19 21.66 -10.53
N TRP A 417 23.04 22.64 -10.81
CA TRP A 417 22.71 23.80 -11.65
C TRP A 417 23.12 23.55 -13.11
N ILE A 418 22.24 23.94 -14.03
CA ILE A 418 22.40 23.80 -15.48
C ILE A 418 22.43 25.20 -16.11
N LYS A 419 23.64 25.65 -16.49
CA LYS A 419 23.91 26.99 -17.02
C LYS A 419 22.95 27.40 -18.15
N LYS A 420 22.77 26.54 -19.15
CA LYS A 420 21.95 26.81 -20.35
C LYS A 420 20.46 27.08 -20.08
N ASN A 421 19.94 26.64 -18.94
CA ASN A 421 18.52 26.78 -18.58
C ASN A 421 18.29 27.99 -17.64
N CYS A 422 19.35 28.64 -17.16
CA CYS A 422 19.25 29.66 -16.13
C CYS A 422 18.87 31.02 -16.74
N LEU A 423 17.75 31.61 -16.31
CA LEU A 423 17.23 32.87 -16.88
C LEU A 423 18.24 34.04 -16.95
N PRO A 424 19.12 34.26 -15.95
CA PRO A 424 20.19 35.25 -16.08
C PRO A 424 21.12 35.01 -17.27
N VAL A 425 21.32 33.74 -17.64
CA VAL A 425 22.19 33.33 -18.76
C VAL A 425 21.42 33.26 -20.07
N SER A 426 20.22 32.65 -20.08
CA SER A 426 19.46 32.41 -21.30
C SER A 426 18.72 33.64 -21.80
N ASP A 427 18.16 34.43 -20.88
CA ASP A 427 17.20 35.49 -21.18
C ASP A 427 17.72 36.88 -20.75
N GLY A 428 18.90 36.94 -20.11
CA GLY A 428 19.50 38.19 -19.66
C GLY A 428 18.73 38.90 -18.54
N VAL A 429 17.92 38.17 -17.77
CA VAL A 429 17.08 38.75 -16.69
C VAL A 429 17.59 38.37 -15.30
N SER A 430 17.54 39.32 -14.36
CA SER A 430 17.94 39.06 -12.97
C SER A 430 16.99 38.05 -12.30
N CYS A 431 17.54 36.96 -11.77
CA CYS A 431 16.77 35.93 -11.07
C CYS A 431 17.58 35.31 -9.93
N GLY A 432 17.07 35.39 -8.70
CA GLY A 432 17.66 34.80 -7.50
C GLY A 432 16.75 33.79 -6.78
N ASN A 433 15.76 33.24 -7.48
CA ASN A 433 14.66 32.53 -6.82
C ASN A 433 15.10 31.30 -6.02
N CYS A 434 16.07 30.55 -6.57
CA CYS A 434 16.61 29.37 -5.91
C CYS A 434 17.34 29.70 -4.59
N ALA A 435 18.08 30.80 -4.53
CA ALA A 435 18.77 31.26 -3.32
C ALA A 435 17.78 31.78 -2.28
N ARG A 436 16.83 32.65 -2.67
CA ARG A 436 15.84 33.25 -1.75
C ARG A 436 14.97 32.22 -1.03
N HIS A 437 14.66 31.10 -1.69
CA HIS A 437 13.82 30.05 -1.13
C HIS A 437 14.61 28.83 -0.63
N CYS A 438 15.94 28.91 -0.56
CA CYS A 438 16.76 27.82 -0.03
C CYS A 438 16.64 27.80 1.51
N PRO A 439 16.00 26.79 2.12
CA PRO A 439 15.78 26.78 3.57
C PRO A 439 17.08 26.56 4.36
N THR A 440 18.11 25.98 3.75
CA THR A 440 19.41 25.73 4.40
C THR A 440 20.49 26.75 4.04
N GLY A 441 20.16 27.78 3.24
CA GLY A 441 21.16 28.74 2.77
C GLY A 441 22.29 28.11 1.95
N ALA A 442 22.04 26.98 1.31
CA ALA A 442 23.03 26.25 0.51
C ALA A 442 23.31 26.86 -0.86
N ILE A 443 22.55 27.87 -1.29
CA ILE A 443 22.68 28.48 -2.62
C ILE A 443 23.01 29.95 -2.46
N MET A 444 24.14 30.38 -3.03
CA MET A 444 24.60 31.76 -3.04
C MET A 444 24.54 32.31 -4.47
N MET A 445 24.24 33.60 -4.61
CA MET A 445 24.22 34.28 -5.90
C MET A 445 25.54 35.04 -6.07
N VAL A 446 26.32 34.69 -7.09
CA VAL A 446 27.60 35.32 -7.42
C VAL A 446 27.54 36.00 -8.79
N PRO A 447 28.31 37.06 -9.06
CA PRO A 447 28.41 37.66 -10.38
C PRO A 447 28.73 36.61 -11.46
N MET A 448 28.09 36.69 -12.63
CA MET A 448 28.32 35.76 -13.73
C MET A 448 29.70 35.95 -14.35
N ASP A 449 30.13 37.21 -14.47
CA ASP A 449 31.49 37.57 -14.83
C ASP A 449 32.26 37.88 -13.55
N ALA A 450 33.34 37.16 -13.31
CA ALA A 450 34.16 37.34 -12.11
C ALA A 450 34.90 38.69 -12.08
N ASN A 451 35.03 39.36 -13.22
CA ASN A 451 35.69 40.66 -13.34
C ASN A 451 34.71 41.85 -13.33
N ASP A 452 33.41 41.59 -13.36
CA ASP A 452 32.36 42.62 -13.40
C ASP A 452 31.32 42.37 -12.30
N GLU A 453 31.39 43.17 -11.23
CA GLU A 453 30.46 43.09 -10.09
C GLU A 453 29.02 43.50 -10.44
N GLU A 454 28.82 44.27 -11.53
CA GLU A 454 27.49 44.67 -12.01
C GLU A 454 26.85 43.59 -12.90
N SER A 455 27.61 42.57 -13.29
CA SER A 455 27.09 41.47 -14.09
C SER A 455 25.94 40.75 -13.39
N LEU A 456 25.05 40.18 -14.21
CA LEU A 456 23.93 39.39 -13.70
C LEU A 456 24.43 38.25 -12.80
N LYS A 457 23.73 37.98 -11.70
CA LYS A 457 24.16 36.96 -10.75
C LYS A 457 23.66 35.57 -11.11
N ILE A 458 24.49 34.55 -10.91
CA ILE A 458 24.20 33.13 -11.10
C ILE A 458 24.31 32.35 -9.78
N PRO A 459 23.58 31.24 -9.62
CA PRO A 459 23.63 30.46 -8.39
C PRO A 459 24.86 29.55 -8.33
N VAL A 460 25.50 29.51 -7.16
CA VAL A 460 26.52 28.52 -6.77
C VAL A 460 25.99 27.72 -5.60
N VAL A 461 26.09 26.39 -5.68
CA VAL A 461 25.56 25.46 -4.67
C VAL A 461 26.70 25.01 -3.76
N ASN A 462 26.53 25.18 -2.45
CA ASN A 462 27.34 24.54 -1.43
C ASN A 462 26.77 23.14 -1.16
N GLU A 463 27.49 22.10 -1.61
CA GLU A 463 27.05 20.70 -1.48
C GLU A 463 26.98 20.22 -0.03
N GLU A 464 27.80 20.76 0.88
CA GLU A 464 27.84 20.34 2.29
C GLU A 464 26.59 20.76 3.05
N ARG A 465 26.03 21.93 2.72
CA ARG A 465 24.77 22.46 3.30
C ARG A 465 23.52 22.02 2.54
N CYS A 466 23.67 21.48 1.33
CA CYS A 466 22.53 21.09 0.51
C CYS A 466 21.91 19.79 1.01
N ILE A 467 20.69 19.85 1.53
CA ILE A 467 19.97 18.64 1.98
C ILE A 467 19.19 17.94 0.85
N GLY A 468 19.11 18.53 -0.34
CA GLY A 468 18.33 17.97 -1.44
C GLY A 468 16.82 18.05 -1.26
N CYS A 469 16.30 19.08 -0.57
CA CYS A 469 14.87 19.24 -0.28
C CYS A 469 14.00 19.56 -1.51
N GLY A 470 14.61 20.01 -2.61
CA GLY A 470 13.93 20.30 -3.87
C GLY A 470 13.21 21.64 -3.95
N ALA A 471 13.33 22.53 -2.96
CA ALA A 471 12.70 23.85 -2.99
C ALA A 471 13.16 24.68 -4.21
N CYS A 472 14.47 24.68 -4.46
CA CYS A 472 15.07 25.34 -5.62
C CYS A 472 14.61 24.74 -6.96
N GLU A 473 14.47 23.41 -7.03
CA GLU A 473 13.95 22.74 -8.21
C GLU A 473 12.51 23.15 -8.42
N ASN A 474 11.62 22.93 -7.44
CA ASN A 474 10.18 23.20 -7.55
C ASN A 474 9.88 24.64 -7.97
N LEU A 475 10.51 25.61 -7.31
CA LEU A 475 10.27 27.05 -7.51
C LEU A 475 11.05 27.65 -8.68
N CYS A 476 11.83 26.86 -9.43
CA CYS A 476 12.54 27.37 -10.60
C CYS A 476 11.52 27.80 -11.68
N PRO A 477 11.54 29.08 -12.13
CA PRO A 477 10.64 29.57 -13.17
C PRO A 477 11.02 29.09 -14.58
N SER A 478 12.26 28.61 -14.78
CA SER A 478 12.72 28.16 -16.09
C SER A 478 11.87 26.99 -16.64
N ARG A 479 11.61 27.02 -17.94
CA ARG A 479 10.80 26.06 -18.69
C ARG A 479 11.47 25.76 -20.04
N PRO A 480 11.24 24.55 -20.60
CA PRO A 480 10.48 23.42 -20.04
C PRO A 480 11.23 22.67 -18.93
N TYR A 481 12.55 22.86 -18.80
CA TYR A 481 13.38 22.24 -17.75
C TYR A 481 13.80 23.27 -16.72
N SER A 482 13.90 22.87 -15.44
CA SER A 482 14.51 23.73 -14.42
C SER A 482 15.97 24.06 -14.77
N ALA A 483 16.39 25.25 -14.36
CA ALA A 483 17.81 25.62 -14.29
C ALA A 483 18.56 24.92 -13.17
N ILE A 484 17.86 24.41 -12.18
CA ILE A 484 18.43 23.70 -11.04
C ILE A 484 17.51 22.53 -10.68
N TYR A 485 18.10 21.36 -10.49
CA TYR A 485 17.37 20.15 -10.09
C TYR A 485 18.11 19.44 -8.97
N VAL A 486 17.45 18.50 -8.30
CA VAL A 486 18.11 17.68 -7.27
C VAL A 486 18.45 16.31 -7.85
N GLU A 487 19.71 15.91 -7.65
CA GLU A 487 20.23 14.57 -7.88
C GLU A 487 20.24 13.80 -6.55
N GLY A 488 19.79 12.55 -6.54
CA GLY A 488 19.72 11.74 -5.31
C GLY A 488 21.09 11.26 -4.84
N ASN A 489 21.23 11.03 -3.52
CA ASN A 489 22.40 10.37 -2.97
C ASN A 489 22.14 8.87 -2.78
N GLU A 490 23.10 8.01 -3.12
CA GLU A 490 22.96 6.56 -2.88
C GLU A 490 22.81 6.23 -1.38
N ARG A 491 23.54 6.97 -0.54
CA ARG A 491 23.49 6.92 0.92
C ARG A 491 23.22 8.31 1.46
N HIS A 492 22.29 8.40 2.40
CA HIS A 492 22.03 9.62 3.12
C HIS A 492 23.17 9.89 4.08
N SER A 493 23.49 11.16 4.29
CA SER A 493 24.53 11.60 5.23
C SER A 493 24.05 12.83 6.01
N GLN A 494 24.67 13.12 7.14
CA GLN A 494 24.37 14.32 7.95
C GLN A 494 25.49 15.36 7.77
N TYR A 495 25.21 16.66 7.87
CA TYR A 495 26.24 17.69 8.09
C TYR A 495 26.24 18.12 9.54
#